data_AF-A0A972DYL9-F1
#
_entry.id   AF-A0A972DYL9-F1
#
_cell.length_a   1.000
_cell.length_b   1.000
_cell.length_c   1.000
_cell.angle_alpha   90.00
_cell.angle_beta   90.00
_cell.angle_gamma   90.00
#
_symmetry.space_group_name_H-M   'P 1'
#
loop_
_entity.id
_entity.type
_entity.pdbx_description
1 polymer ?
#
loop_
_entity_poly.entity_id
_entity_poly.type
_entity_poly.pdbx_seq_one_letter_code
_entity_poly.pdbx_strand_id
1 'polypeptide(L)'
;MSTAGKHHHKSRGSALILSMIFVLVFSALAVSLATISGANVEVASNHHRLNTALLAAQSGLECAKYIVHTVPLEQTNRNYVNEDDADLVWADLCTYVHDNPLDGQTVDYDANELTINGMTLDGSGTAFGVRFYREADNPYVICLSSTGTSGEAIRTVGMEMKITKDREILTYALAGRGRMWLTGDTTIHGDLFSTWKHPSVSPFNTTSETTVLGTVNTAITQDEIDGYSYQLETLSGDGKPLFEFGQTVYDINGDPVADAVGTIDDDLWLTDTDGNPVFDGDGNRIPVDFENRIYSTADQLQGYHQNVQYYDPTKHSTSMAGLNIADYDTDDYRTGLASLSSSTTTTEYFPHKPGNYAQASSSSSRKLTRRVYQNQTFTNALLPSNQNALFRNCTFQEVLYVDCNKNASNYYNNVRFEDCTFNGVIVTNTPKSLLWQNNALYFTGTATFNNQSSIQEATILAPHFNVDLGNTNPEQSDNNVLTGAIVGGIVDIRGNAQIYGTIISMADTSSWTSGFVTNIGATLDDGGSETTELGDIGVISITPEEDMMLPSGITSPIIILPDHSSYSEV
;
A
#
# COMPACT_ATOMS: atom_id res chain seq x y z
N MET A 1 -105.93 47.04 0.50
CA MET A 1 -104.64 47.77 0.50
C MET A 1 -103.72 47.01 1.45
N SER A 2 -102.76 46.24 0.92
CA SER A 2 -101.32 46.60 0.88
C SER A 2 -100.73 46.62 2.30
N THR A 3 -99.69 45.87 2.69
CA THR A 3 -98.64 45.13 1.96
C THR A 3 -97.84 44.31 2.98
N ALA A 4 -97.31 43.16 2.53
CA ALA A 4 -96.08 42.42 2.96
C ALA A 4 -95.53 42.64 4.39
N GLY A 5 -95.26 41.63 5.23
CA GLY A 5 -94.77 40.28 4.95
C GLY A 5 -93.30 40.16 5.39
N LYS A 6 -93.04 39.45 6.50
CA LYS A 6 -91.95 38.46 6.69
C LYS A 6 -91.88 37.99 8.15
N HIS A 7 -92.12 36.70 8.34
CA HIS A 7 -91.90 35.96 9.59
C HIS A 7 -90.42 36.03 10.01
N HIS A 8 -90.14 36.44 11.24
CA HIS A 8 -88.87 36.17 11.91
C HIS A 8 -89.11 35.41 13.22
N HIS A 9 -89.27 34.10 13.10
CA HIS A 9 -89.04 33.17 14.21
C HIS A 9 -88.67 31.80 13.63
N LYS A 10 -87.36 31.52 13.51
CA LYS A 10 -86.69 30.20 13.45
C LYS A 10 -85.20 30.36 13.07
N SER A 11 -84.35 30.79 14.00
CA SER A 11 -82.88 30.77 13.79
C SER A 11 -82.06 30.42 15.05
N ARG A 12 -82.69 30.30 16.22
CA ARG A 12 -82.00 29.92 17.46
C ARG A 12 -81.69 28.42 17.57
N GLY A 13 -82.55 27.56 17.01
CA GLY A 13 -82.33 26.11 16.99
C GLY A 13 -81.26 25.67 15.99
N SER A 14 -81.19 26.31 14.81
CA SER A 14 -80.16 26.01 13.80
C SER A 14 -78.76 26.45 14.24
N ALA A 15 -78.63 27.59 14.93
CA ALA A 15 -77.35 28.06 15.47
C ALA A 15 -76.81 27.13 16.59
N LEU A 16 -77.68 26.62 17.46
CA LEU A 16 -77.31 25.64 18.50
C LEU A 16 -76.87 24.30 17.89
N ILE A 17 -77.58 23.80 16.88
CA ILE A 17 -77.20 22.58 16.16
C ILE A 17 -75.87 22.77 15.44
N LEU A 18 -75.67 23.90 14.75
CA LEU A 18 -74.41 24.19 14.06
C LEU A 18 -73.23 24.29 15.05
N SER A 19 -73.45 24.92 16.22
CA SER A 19 -72.46 25.02 17.28
C SER A 19 -72.13 23.66 17.89
N MET A 20 -73.12 22.79 18.13
CA MET A 20 -72.88 21.42 18.60
C MET A 20 -72.11 20.59 17.56
N ILE A 21 -72.44 20.70 16.28
CA ILE A 21 -71.70 20.03 15.20
C ILE A 21 -70.24 20.54 15.17
N PHE A 22 -70.04 21.85 15.28
CA PHE A 22 -68.69 22.44 15.29
C PHE A 22 -67.88 21.95 16.49
N VAL A 23 -68.43 21.99 17.71
CA VAL A 23 -67.73 21.49 18.90
C VAL A 23 -67.41 20.00 18.77
N LEU A 24 -68.32 19.17 18.26
CA LEU A 24 -68.06 17.75 18.05
C LEU A 24 -66.96 17.49 17.02
N VAL A 25 -66.98 18.18 15.87
CA VAL A 25 -65.97 18.02 14.82
C VAL A 25 -64.59 18.51 15.28
N PHE A 26 -64.51 19.67 15.93
CA PHE A 26 -63.24 20.21 16.41
C PHE A 26 -62.68 19.44 17.60
N SER A 27 -63.53 18.88 18.48
CA SER A 27 -63.07 18.00 19.55
C SER A 27 -62.51 16.69 18.99
N ALA A 28 -63.20 16.09 18.00
CA ALA A 28 -62.73 14.88 17.33
C ALA A 28 -61.41 15.12 16.58
N LEU A 29 -61.29 16.26 15.87
CA LEU A 29 -60.07 16.66 15.19
C LEU A 29 -58.92 16.92 16.18
N ALA A 30 -59.19 17.60 17.30
CA ALA A 30 -58.19 17.87 18.32
C ALA A 30 -57.65 16.58 18.95
N VAL A 31 -58.53 15.61 19.27
CA VAL A 31 -58.12 14.28 19.75
C VAL A 31 -57.32 13.53 18.68
N SER A 32 -57.74 13.58 17.41
CA SER A 32 -57.02 12.95 16.31
C SER A 32 -55.62 13.53 16.14
N LEU A 33 -55.47 14.87 16.15
CA LEU A 33 -54.19 15.54 16.01
C LEU A 33 -53.29 15.27 17.23
N ALA A 34 -53.83 15.29 18.44
CA ALA A 34 -53.09 14.93 19.65
C ALA A 34 -52.58 13.48 19.61
N THR A 35 -53.39 12.56 19.08
CA THR A 35 -53.01 11.15 18.90
C THR A 35 -51.90 11.00 17.86
N ILE A 36 -51.99 11.69 16.71
CA ILE A 36 -50.97 11.70 15.66
C ILE A 36 -49.66 12.31 16.18
N SER A 37 -49.73 13.44 16.91
CA SER A 37 -48.55 14.04 17.53
C SER A 37 -47.91 13.12 18.56
N GLY A 38 -48.71 12.44 19.40
CA GLY A 38 -48.21 11.42 20.33
C GLY A 38 -47.49 10.28 19.62
N ALA A 39 -48.10 9.75 18.56
CA ALA A 39 -47.48 8.71 17.73
C ALA A 39 -46.18 9.18 17.07
N ASN A 40 -46.14 10.41 16.55
CA ASN A 40 -44.92 10.98 15.94
C ASN A 40 -43.80 11.16 16.97
N VAL A 41 -44.11 11.57 18.21
CA VAL A 41 -43.12 11.67 19.29
C VAL A 41 -42.58 10.29 19.67
N GLU A 42 -43.43 9.27 19.72
CA GLU A 42 -43.02 7.90 20.00
C GLU A 42 -42.12 7.33 18.88
N VAL A 43 -42.49 7.54 17.61
CA VAL A 43 -41.67 7.18 16.45
C VAL A 43 -40.31 7.89 16.50
N ALA A 44 -40.30 9.20 16.76
CA ALA A 44 -39.05 9.96 16.89
C ALA A 44 -38.19 9.45 18.05
N SER A 45 -38.80 9.14 19.20
CA SER A 45 -38.08 8.58 20.34
C SER A 45 -37.51 7.19 20.05
N ASN A 46 -38.24 6.35 19.31
CA ASN A 46 -37.77 5.04 18.88
C ASN A 46 -36.60 5.17 17.91
N HIS A 47 -36.70 6.03 16.88
CA HIS A 47 -35.59 6.29 15.97
C HIS A 47 -34.34 6.81 16.69
N HIS A 48 -34.52 7.73 17.64
CA HIS A 48 -33.40 8.23 18.44
C HIS A 48 -32.72 7.09 19.22
N ARG A 49 -33.48 6.28 19.98
CA ARG A 49 -32.93 5.16 20.75
C ARG A 49 -32.25 4.10 19.88
N LEU A 50 -32.83 3.77 18.72
CA LEU A 50 -32.26 2.80 17.79
C LEU A 50 -30.93 3.30 17.20
N ASN A 51 -30.87 4.57 16.80
CA ASN A 51 -29.63 5.17 16.30
C ASN A 51 -28.58 5.30 17.41
N THR A 52 -28.97 5.65 18.63
CA THR A 52 -28.06 5.67 19.78
C THR A 52 -27.50 4.29 20.09
N ALA A 53 -28.32 3.24 20.05
CA ALA A 53 -27.86 1.86 20.20
C ALA A 53 -26.90 1.45 19.08
N LEU A 54 -27.15 1.85 17.83
CA LEU A 54 -26.25 1.60 16.70
C LEU A 54 -24.89 2.31 16.87
N LEU A 55 -24.90 3.59 17.25
CA LEU A 55 -23.68 4.37 17.52
C LEU A 55 -22.86 3.75 18.67
N ALA A 56 -23.53 3.26 19.71
CA ALA A 56 -22.87 2.53 20.79
C ALA A 56 -22.23 1.22 20.29
N ALA A 57 -22.94 0.47 19.43
CA ALA A 57 -22.41 -0.74 18.81
C ALA A 57 -21.17 -0.44 17.93
N GLN A 58 -21.22 0.60 17.10
CA GLN A 58 -20.10 1.05 16.28
C GLN A 58 -18.91 1.51 17.13
N SER A 59 -19.16 2.20 18.24
CA SER A 59 -18.10 2.58 19.19
C SER A 59 -17.35 1.35 19.72
N GLY A 60 -18.08 0.27 20.07
CA GLY A 60 -17.46 -0.98 20.48
C GLY A 60 -16.69 -1.69 19.38
N LEU A 61 -17.14 -1.59 18.13
CA LEU A 61 -16.40 -2.11 16.98
C LEU A 61 -15.05 -1.40 16.83
N GLU A 62 -15.01 -0.08 16.98
CA GLU A 62 -13.76 0.70 16.91
C GLU A 62 -12.82 0.41 18.10
N CYS A 63 -13.35 0.28 19.32
CA CYS A 63 -12.55 -0.15 20.47
C CYS A 63 -11.93 -1.54 20.25
N ALA A 64 -12.70 -2.46 19.67
CA ALA A 64 -12.23 -3.81 19.35
C ALA A 64 -11.15 -3.82 18.26
N LYS A 65 -11.32 -3.03 17.19
CA LYS A 65 -10.29 -2.82 16.15
C LYS A 65 -8.99 -2.29 16.76
N TYR A 66 -9.09 -1.34 17.68
CA TYR A 66 -7.92 -0.84 18.41
C TYR A 66 -7.21 -1.92 19.23
N ILE A 67 -7.96 -2.79 19.92
CA ILE A 67 -7.37 -3.92 20.66
C ILE A 67 -6.59 -4.85 19.72
N VAL A 68 -7.20 -5.29 18.63
CA VAL A 68 -6.54 -6.24 17.71
C VAL A 68 -5.36 -5.61 16.95
N HIS A 69 -5.33 -4.28 16.82
CA HIS A 69 -4.19 -3.55 16.27
C HIS A 69 -3.04 -3.39 17.29
N THR A 70 -3.35 -3.40 18.58
CA THR A 70 -2.36 -3.14 19.65
C THR A 70 -1.84 -4.39 20.35
N VAL A 71 -2.54 -5.53 20.22
CA VAL A 71 -2.07 -6.80 20.77
C VAL A 71 -0.69 -7.14 20.19
N PRO A 72 0.32 -7.42 21.03
CA PRO A 72 1.60 -7.90 20.56
C PRO A 72 1.46 -9.35 20.10
N LEU A 73 1.84 -9.61 18.85
CA LEU A 73 1.78 -10.94 18.25
C LEU A 73 3.17 -11.37 17.76
N GLU A 74 3.37 -12.68 17.66
CA GLU A 74 4.59 -13.28 17.15
C GLU A 74 4.85 -12.95 15.67
N GLN A 75 6.07 -13.23 15.21
CA GLN A 75 6.47 -13.07 13.82
C GLN A 75 6.63 -14.44 13.14
N THR A 76 6.49 -14.48 11.82
CA THR A 76 6.72 -15.69 11.03
C THR A 76 7.62 -15.42 9.83
N ASN A 77 8.50 -16.37 9.52
CA ASN A 77 9.35 -16.36 8.33
C ASN A 77 8.73 -17.12 7.15
N ARG A 78 7.55 -17.72 7.32
CA ARG A 78 6.82 -18.47 6.29
C ARG A 78 5.99 -17.51 5.43
N ASN A 79 5.62 -17.94 4.24
CA ASN A 79 4.65 -17.21 3.38
C ASN A 79 3.19 -17.39 3.81
N TYR A 80 2.93 -18.12 4.90
CA TYR A 80 1.58 -18.33 5.45
C TYR A 80 1.63 -18.41 6.98
N VAL A 81 0.46 -18.23 7.60
CA VAL A 81 0.20 -18.54 9.01
C VAL A 81 -0.34 -19.97 9.07
N ASN A 82 0.23 -20.83 9.92
CA ASN A 82 -0.28 -22.20 10.10
C ASN A 82 -1.28 -22.28 11.28
N GLU A 83 -1.88 -23.46 11.52
CA GLU A 83 -2.88 -23.63 12.58
C GLU A 83 -2.31 -23.34 13.98
N ASP A 84 -1.07 -23.79 14.26
CA ASP A 84 -0.42 -23.54 15.55
C ASP A 84 -0.19 -22.03 15.78
N ASP A 85 0.24 -21.31 14.73
CA ASP A 85 0.44 -19.86 14.75
C ASP A 85 -0.91 -19.14 15.01
N ALA A 86 -2.00 -19.61 14.38
CA ALA A 86 -3.35 -19.04 14.56
C ALA A 86 -3.91 -19.29 15.98
N ASP A 87 -3.66 -20.46 16.56
CA ASP A 87 -4.06 -20.76 17.94
C ASP A 87 -3.27 -19.97 18.98
N LEU A 88 -1.99 -19.72 18.73
CA LEU A 88 -1.18 -18.82 19.56
C LEU A 88 -1.72 -17.39 19.49
N VAL A 89 -2.02 -16.87 18.30
CA VAL A 89 -2.61 -15.52 18.13
C VAL A 89 -3.90 -15.36 18.93
N TRP A 90 -4.77 -16.37 18.91
CA TRP A 90 -6.00 -16.32 19.72
C TRP A 90 -5.72 -16.33 21.22
N ALA A 91 -4.81 -17.18 21.68
CA ALA A 91 -4.42 -17.24 23.09
C ALA A 91 -3.80 -15.91 23.57
N ASP A 92 -2.97 -15.29 22.74
CA ASP A 92 -2.34 -13.99 22.99
C ASP A 92 -3.37 -12.87 23.02
N LEU A 93 -4.30 -12.82 22.06
CA LEU A 93 -5.43 -11.89 22.07
C LEU A 93 -6.24 -12.03 23.36
N CYS A 94 -6.60 -13.26 23.74
CA CYS A 94 -7.40 -13.50 24.93
C CYS A 94 -6.70 -13.02 26.21
N THR A 95 -5.43 -13.35 26.34
CA THR A 95 -4.60 -12.93 27.48
C THR A 95 -4.44 -11.42 27.51
N TYR A 96 -4.15 -10.80 26.37
CA TYR A 96 -3.96 -9.35 26.26
C TYR A 96 -5.21 -8.57 26.66
N VAL A 97 -6.39 -8.98 26.17
CA VAL A 97 -7.66 -8.33 26.52
C VAL A 97 -7.99 -8.53 28.00
N HIS A 98 -7.73 -9.73 28.54
CA HIS A 98 -7.97 -10.02 29.95
C HIS A 98 -7.08 -9.17 30.88
N ASP A 99 -5.80 -8.99 30.52
CA ASP A 99 -4.84 -8.20 31.30
C ASP A 99 -5.02 -6.69 31.10
N ASN A 100 -5.63 -6.26 29.99
CA ASN A 100 -5.89 -4.87 29.64
C ASN A 100 -7.39 -4.64 29.37
N PRO A 101 -8.27 -4.87 30.35
CA PRO A 101 -9.71 -4.79 30.14
C PRO A 101 -10.14 -3.36 29.80
N LEU A 102 -10.96 -3.22 28.76
CA LEU A 102 -11.57 -1.93 28.42
C LEU A 102 -12.40 -1.41 29.60
N ASP A 103 -12.12 -0.18 30.04
CA ASP A 103 -12.80 0.47 31.16
C ASP A 103 -12.85 -0.37 32.45
N GLY A 104 -11.87 -1.26 32.66
CA GLY A 104 -11.82 -2.15 33.82
C GLY A 104 -12.94 -3.20 33.86
N GLN A 105 -13.63 -3.45 32.74
CA GLN A 105 -14.70 -4.43 32.67
C GLN A 105 -14.20 -5.86 32.85
N THR A 106 -15.11 -6.76 33.25
CA THR A 106 -14.79 -8.19 33.33
C THR A 106 -14.74 -8.78 31.92
N VAL A 107 -13.65 -9.50 31.66
CA VAL A 107 -13.39 -10.24 30.42
C VAL A 107 -13.51 -11.73 30.70
N ASP A 108 -14.45 -12.37 30.04
CA ASP A 108 -14.67 -13.82 30.08
C ASP A 108 -14.20 -14.42 28.76
N TYR A 109 -13.39 -15.48 28.79
CA TYR A 109 -12.93 -16.14 27.58
C TYR A 109 -12.69 -17.65 27.76
N ASP A 110 -12.74 -18.37 26.64
CA ASP A 110 -12.40 -19.78 26.53
C ASP A 110 -11.58 -20.05 25.24
N ALA A 111 -11.55 -21.31 24.79
CA ALA A 111 -10.79 -21.71 23.61
C ALA A 111 -11.28 -21.06 22.29
N ASN A 112 -12.53 -20.60 22.22
CA ASN A 112 -13.16 -20.14 20.99
C ASN A 112 -13.95 -18.84 21.12
N GLU A 113 -14.21 -18.36 22.34
CA GLU A 113 -14.97 -17.13 22.56
C GLU A 113 -14.31 -16.24 23.61
N LEU A 114 -14.35 -14.93 23.36
CA LEU A 114 -13.97 -13.88 24.31
C LEU A 114 -15.06 -12.82 24.33
N THR A 115 -15.55 -12.47 25.51
CA THR A 115 -16.57 -11.43 25.72
C THR A 115 -16.09 -10.38 26.73
N ILE A 116 -16.24 -9.12 26.35
CA ILE A 116 -16.07 -7.95 27.22
C ILE A 116 -17.47 -7.44 27.58
N ASN A 117 -17.79 -7.47 28.87
CA ASN A 117 -19.09 -7.07 29.39
C ASN A 117 -19.39 -5.57 29.17
N GLY A 118 -20.69 -5.23 29.22
CA GLY A 118 -21.23 -3.94 28.77
C GLY A 118 -20.58 -2.69 29.40
N MET A 119 -19.90 -1.90 28.58
CA MET A 119 -19.33 -0.59 28.94
C MET A 119 -20.39 0.50 28.83
N THR A 120 -20.51 1.35 29.86
CA THR A 120 -21.49 2.45 29.87
C THR A 120 -20.86 3.74 29.37
N LEU A 121 -21.44 4.40 28.36
CA LEU A 121 -20.81 5.54 27.68
C LEU A 121 -20.95 6.89 28.40
N ASP A 122 -22.00 7.08 29.21
CA ASP A 122 -22.37 8.43 29.70
C ASP A 122 -23.27 8.42 30.96
N GLY A 123 -23.37 7.30 31.66
CA GLY A 123 -24.28 7.14 32.80
C GLY A 123 -25.78 7.22 32.46
N SER A 124 -26.16 7.29 31.16
CA SER A 124 -27.54 7.42 30.68
C SER A 124 -28.27 6.08 30.47
N GLY A 125 -27.62 4.95 30.74
CA GLY A 125 -28.12 3.62 30.40
C GLY A 125 -27.88 3.23 28.94
N THR A 126 -27.00 3.95 28.22
CA THR A 126 -26.44 3.53 26.94
C THR A 126 -25.15 2.75 27.17
N ALA A 127 -25.06 1.55 26.61
CA ALA A 127 -23.91 0.67 26.80
C ALA A 127 -23.62 -0.17 25.57
N PHE A 128 -22.39 -0.69 25.44
CA PHE A 128 -22.04 -1.68 24.44
C PHE A 128 -21.20 -2.81 25.03
N GLY A 129 -21.42 -4.03 24.55
CA GLY A 129 -20.57 -5.19 24.83
C GLY A 129 -19.84 -5.63 23.57
N VAL A 130 -18.66 -6.23 23.73
CA VAL A 130 -17.83 -6.72 22.62
C VAL A 130 -17.67 -8.23 22.75
N ARG A 131 -17.77 -8.96 21.65
CA ARG A 131 -17.56 -10.40 21.58
C ARG A 131 -16.70 -10.73 20.37
N PHE A 132 -15.55 -11.38 20.62
CA PHE A 132 -14.74 -12.05 19.63
C PHE A 132 -15.02 -13.54 19.70
N TYR A 133 -15.09 -14.23 18.56
CA TYR A 133 -15.21 -15.68 18.55
C TYR A 133 -14.57 -16.27 17.29
N ARG A 134 -14.15 -17.54 17.36
CA ARG A 134 -13.65 -18.32 16.22
C ARG A 134 -14.54 -19.52 16.01
N GLU A 135 -14.74 -19.91 14.76
CA GLU A 135 -15.39 -21.17 14.42
C GLU A 135 -14.33 -22.29 14.39
N ALA A 136 -14.68 -23.47 14.91
CA ALA A 136 -13.72 -24.56 15.09
C ALA A 136 -13.16 -25.14 13.77
N ASP A 137 -13.84 -24.89 12.65
CA ASP A 137 -13.44 -25.32 11.31
C ASP A 137 -12.59 -24.29 10.56
N ASN A 138 -12.42 -23.08 11.11
CA ASN A 138 -11.59 -22.03 10.50
C ASN A 138 -10.85 -21.19 11.58
N PRO A 139 -9.73 -21.69 12.12
CA PRO A 139 -8.99 -21.00 13.18
C PRO A 139 -8.33 -19.69 12.71
N TYR A 140 -8.25 -19.45 11.40
CA TYR A 140 -7.64 -18.27 10.78
C TYR A 140 -8.56 -17.06 10.72
N VAL A 141 -9.83 -17.19 11.12
CA VAL A 141 -10.81 -16.11 11.11
C VAL A 141 -11.36 -15.88 12.51
N ILE A 142 -11.28 -14.63 12.96
CA ILE A 142 -11.90 -14.14 14.18
C ILE A 142 -13.12 -13.32 13.78
N CYS A 143 -14.29 -13.72 14.24
CA CYS A 143 -15.51 -12.96 14.11
C CYS A 143 -15.62 -11.97 15.27
N LEU A 144 -15.73 -10.69 14.96
CA LEU A 144 -16.01 -9.63 15.90
C LEU A 144 -17.49 -9.25 15.84
N SER A 145 -18.12 -9.11 17.00
CA SER A 145 -19.44 -8.52 17.17
C SER A 145 -19.44 -7.52 18.32
N SER A 146 -20.18 -6.44 18.14
CA SER A 146 -20.42 -5.42 19.16
C SER A 146 -21.91 -5.17 19.29
N THR A 147 -22.46 -5.32 20.49
CA THR A 147 -23.88 -5.14 20.78
C THR A 147 -24.08 -3.88 21.60
N GLY A 148 -24.68 -2.86 20.98
CA GLY A 148 -25.06 -1.60 21.62
C GLY A 148 -26.49 -1.60 22.12
N THR A 149 -26.73 -0.92 23.23
CA THR A 149 -28.02 -0.83 23.92
C THR A 149 -28.31 0.62 24.31
N SER A 150 -29.58 1.03 24.20
CA SER A 150 -30.07 2.32 24.71
C SER A 150 -31.54 2.16 25.15
N GLY A 151 -31.76 2.04 26.46
CA GLY A 151 -33.06 1.62 26.99
C GLY A 151 -33.41 0.19 26.56
N GLU A 152 -34.54 0.01 25.86
CA GLU A 152 -34.96 -1.28 25.30
C GLU A 152 -34.45 -1.52 23.86
N ALA A 153 -33.83 -0.52 23.23
CA ALA A 153 -33.29 -0.65 21.89
C ALA A 153 -31.96 -1.40 21.93
N ILE A 154 -31.80 -2.40 21.05
CA ILE A 154 -30.58 -3.19 20.89
C ILE A 154 -30.21 -3.19 19.40
N ARG A 155 -28.92 -3.02 19.12
CA ARG A 155 -28.33 -3.13 17.79
C ARG A 155 -27.02 -3.90 17.89
N THR A 156 -26.77 -4.79 16.94
CA THR A 156 -25.48 -5.49 16.85
C THR A 156 -24.84 -5.16 15.52
N VAL A 157 -23.54 -4.87 15.55
CA VAL A 157 -22.72 -4.76 14.35
C VAL A 157 -21.60 -5.79 14.44
N GLY A 158 -21.12 -6.29 13.31
CA GLY A 158 -20.04 -7.27 13.30
C GLY A 158 -19.23 -7.26 12.02
N MET A 159 -18.08 -7.90 12.09
CA MET A 159 -17.18 -8.12 10.95
C MET A 159 -16.27 -9.32 11.22
N GLU A 160 -15.79 -9.95 10.15
CA GLU A 160 -14.73 -10.93 10.19
C GLU A 160 -13.35 -10.24 10.21
N MET A 161 -12.37 -10.93 10.79
CA MET A 161 -10.97 -10.52 10.84
C MET A 161 -10.09 -11.72 10.51
N LYS A 162 -9.11 -11.53 9.63
CA LYS A 162 -8.22 -12.60 9.18
C LYS A 162 -6.92 -12.57 9.98
N ILE A 163 -6.54 -13.70 10.55
CA ILE A 163 -5.19 -13.91 11.07
C ILE A 163 -4.29 -14.15 9.87
N THR A 164 -3.40 -13.21 9.60
CA THR A 164 -2.52 -13.23 8.42
C THR A 164 -1.16 -12.69 8.78
N LYS A 165 -0.23 -12.83 7.85
CA LYS A 165 1.07 -12.19 7.91
C LYS A 165 0.97 -10.73 7.44
N ASP A 166 1.66 -9.82 8.12
CA ASP A 166 1.83 -8.45 7.67
C ASP A 166 2.61 -8.42 6.36
N ARG A 167 2.03 -7.73 5.39
CA ARG A 167 2.50 -7.61 4.02
C ARG A 167 2.31 -6.19 3.47
N GLU A 168 2.28 -5.19 4.35
CA GLU A 168 2.12 -3.77 3.98
C GLU A 168 3.03 -3.36 2.82
N ILE A 169 4.30 -3.80 2.83
CA ILE A 169 5.26 -3.47 1.76
C ILE A 169 4.78 -3.89 0.36
N LEU A 170 3.93 -4.91 0.23
CA LEU A 170 3.43 -5.42 -1.05
C LEU A 170 2.25 -4.60 -1.60
N THR A 171 1.70 -3.64 -0.84
CA THR A 171 0.70 -2.70 -1.36
C THR A 171 1.33 -1.63 -2.24
N TYR A 172 2.66 -1.47 -2.16
CA TYR A 172 3.43 -0.59 -3.02
C TYR A 172 3.83 -1.32 -4.30
N ALA A 173 3.84 -0.61 -5.42
CA ALA A 173 4.44 -1.10 -6.66
C ALA A 173 5.97 -1.16 -6.53
N LEU A 174 6.55 -0.17 -5.84
CA LEU A 174 7.97 -0.08 -5.56
C LEU A 174 8.18 0.52 -4.17
N ALA A 175 8.85 -0.24 -3.31
CA ALA A 175 9.21 0.17 -1.96
C ALA A 175 10.72 0.00 -1.72
N GLY A 176 11.34 0.89 -0.95
CA GLY A 176 12.77 0.77 -0.71
C GLY A 176 13.34 1.69 0.35
N ARG A 177 14.65 1.58 0.56
CA ARG A 177 15.40 2.39 1.53
C ARG A 177 16.31 3.43 0.88
N GLY A 178 16.62 3.24 -0.40
CA GLY A 178 17.45 4.12 -1.20
C GLY A 178 16.65 5.15 -2.01
N ARG A 179 17.38 6.00 -2.72
CA ARG A 179 16.80 6.87 -3.76
C ARG A 179 16.28 6.04 -4.92
N MET A 180 15.25 6.56 -5.59
CA MET A 180 14.63 5.93 -6.75
C MET A 180 14.52 6.91 -7.90
N TRP A 181 15.00 6.51 -9.08
CA TRP A 181 14.89 7.27 -10.31
C TRP A 181 14.00 6.49 -11.27
N LEU A 182 12.91 7.11 -11.71
CA LEU A 182 11.98 6.51 -12.65
C LEU A 182 11.96 7.37 -13.91
N THR A 183 12.41 6.84 -15.03
CA THR A 183 12.61 7.62 -16.25
C THR A 183 12.02 6.95 -17.48
N GLY A 184 11.85 7.76 -18.52
CA GLY A 184 11.28 7.32 -19.79
C GLY A 184 9.83 6.87 -19.66
N ASP A 185 9.41 6.04 -20.62
CA ASP A 185 8.08 5.44 -20.71
C ASP A 185 7.91 4.34 -19.64
N THR A 186 7.79 4.80 -18.39
CA THR A 186 7.60 3.98 -17.20
C THR A 186 6.23 4.28 -16.61
N THR A 187 5.38 3.26 -16.49
CA THR A 187 4.07 3.33 -15.84
C THR A 187 4.05 2.49 -14.57
N ILE A 188 3.74 3.10 -13.44
CA ILE A 188 3.60 2.46 -12.14
C ILE A 188 2.10 2.43 -11.78
N HIS A 189 1.52 1.24 -11.64
CA HIS A 189 0.12 1.03 -11.30
C HIS A 189 -0.10 0.89 -9.79
N GLY A 190 0.46 1.82 -9.00
CA GLY A 190 0.34 1.80 -7.55
C GLY A 190 1.28 2.79 -6.86
N ASP A 191 1.33 2.70 -5.55
CA ASP A 191 2.10 3.64 -4.73
C ASP A 191 3.61 3.38 -4.79
N LEU A 192 4.37 4.46 -4.64
CA LEU A 192 5.82 4.45 -4.44
C LEU A 192 6.14 4.76 -2.98
N PHE A 193 7.16 4.11 -2.43
CA PHE A 193 7.62 4.40 -1.07
C PHE A 193 9.14 4.34 -0.94
N SER A 194 9.73 5.31 -0.24
CA SER A 194 11.13 5.27 0.15
C SER A 194 11.37 5.78 1.56
N THR A 195 12.13 5.01 2.36
CA THR A 195 12.64 5.47 3.66
C THR A 195 13.86 6.38 3.54
N TRP A 196 14.23 6.81 2.33
CA TRP A 196 15.36 7.69 2.10
C TRP A 196 15.28 8.93 2.99
N LYS A 197 16.33 9.15 3.79
CA LYS A 197 16.41 10.30 4.70
C LYS A 197 17.73 11.04 4.56
N HIS A 198 17.87 11.78 3.47
CA HIS A 198 18.96 12.73 3.26
C HIS A 198 18.42 14.01 2.60
N PRO A 199 18.04 15.04 3.38
CA PRO A 199 17.15 16.10 2.89
C PRO A 199 17.77 17.05 1.86
N SER A 200 19.09 17.06 1.69
CA SER A 200 19.73 17.84 0.62
C SER A 200 19.69 17.19 -0.77
N VAL A 201 19.11 16.00 -0.88
CA VAL A 201 19.05 15.22 -2.12
C VAL A 201 17.70 14.50 -2.20
N SER A 202 17.01 14.67 -3.31
CA SER A 202 15.66 14.11 -3.49
C SER A 202 15.58 12.59 -3.32
N PRO A 203 14.57 12.07 -2.60
CA PRO A 203 14.28 10.63 -2.55
C PRO A 203 13.87 10.07 -3.92
N PHE A 204 13.18 10.88 -4.73
CA PHE A 204 12.62 10.48 -6.00
C PHE A 204 13.02 11.43 -7.13
N ASN A 205 13.23 10.89 -8.31
CA ASN A 205 13.36 11.67 -9.54
C ASN A 205 12.50 11.02 -10.62
N THR A 206 11.66 11.81 -11.29
CA THR A 206 10.90 11.34 -12.46
C THR A 206 11.12 12.22 -13.68
N THR A 207 10.96 11.64 -14.86
CA THR A 207 10.86 12.40 -16.12
C THR A 207 9.41 12.67 -16.47
N SER A 208 9.17 13.61 -17.39
CA SER A 208 7.81 13.94 -17.85
C SER A 208 7.07 12.81 -18.57
N GLU A 209 7.79 11.77 -19.01
CA GLU A 209 7.22 10.59 -19.66
C GLU A 209 6.76 9.53 -18.63
N THR A 210 7.14 9.70 -17.36
CA THR A 210 6.83 8.75 -16.30
C THR A 210 5.43 8.98 -15.76
N THR A 211 4.68 7.90 -15.57
CA THR A 211 3.32 7.93 -15.01
C THR A 211 3.26 7.09 -13.75
N VAL A 212 2.90 7.69 -12.62
CA VAL A 212 2.63 7.01 -11.35
C VAL A 212 1.14 7.09 -11.07
N LEU A 213 0.41 6.01 -11.32
CA LEU A 213 -1.02 5.86 -11.02
C LEU A 213 -1.22 5.52 -9.54
N GLY A 214 -0.64 6.34 -8.69
CA GLY A 214 -0.59 6.19 -7.24
C GLY A 214 0.08 7.39 -6.60
N THR A 215 0.26 7.30 -5.28
CA THR A 215 0.94 8.31 -4.46
C THR A 215 2.44 8.07 -4.38
N VAL A 216 3.20 9.14 -4.17
CA VAL A 216 4.64 9.12 -3.94
C VAL A 216 4.90 9.41 -2.46
N ASN A 217 5.34 8.41 -1.70
CA ASN A 217 5.42 8.45 -0.25
C ASN A 217 6.88 8.56 0.21
N THR A 218 7.19 9.58 1.00
CA THR A 218 8.56 9.88 1.48
C THR A 218 8.65 9.85 3.01
N ALA A 219 9.85 9.53 3.52
CA ALA A 219 10.21 9.61 4.94
C ALA A 219 10.75 10.98 5.39
N ILE A 220 10.63 12.00 4.53
CA ILE A 220 11.07 13.38 4.76
C ILE A 220 9.83 14.28 4.87
N THR A 221 9.79 15.18 5.84
CA THR A 221 8.70 16.15 5.95
C THR A 221 8.85 17.27 4.92
N GLN A 222 7.77 18.00 4.65
CA GLN A 222 7.82 19.15 3.78
C GLN A 222 8.75 20.26 4.32
N ASP A 223 8.62 20.59 5.61
CA ASP A 223 9.50 21.57 6.30
C ASP A 223 10.99 21.22 6.17
N GLU A 224 11.33 19.93 6.16
CA GLU A 224 12.72 19.47 5.97
C GLU A 224 13.21 19.75 4.54
N ILE A 225 12.34 19.69 3.52
CA ILE A 225 12.68 19.93 2.10
C ILE A 225 12.77 21.42 1.78
N ASP A 226 11.88 22.25 2.36
CA ASP A 226 11.80 23.70 2.09
C ASP A 226 13.12 24.45 2.37
N GLY A 227 14.02 23.86 3.18
CA GLY A 227 15.37 24.37 3.43
C GLY A 227 16.40 24.14 2.32
N TYR A 228 16.05 23.43 1.24
CA TYR A 228 16.98 22.99 0.20
C TYR A 228 16.63 23.52 -1.20
N SER A 229 17.49 23.24 -2.17
CA SER A 229 17.43 23.82 -3.52
C SER A 229 16.48 23.09 -4.49
N TYR A 230 15.65 22.16 -4.01
CA TYR A 230 14.73 21.37 -4.82
C TYR A 230 13.38 21.26 -4.12
N GLN A 231 12.35 20.92 -4.88
CA GLN A 231 11.05 20.50 -4.36
C GLN A 231 10.62 19.19 -5.01
N LEU A 232 9.73 18.41 -4.40
CA LEU A 232 9.21 17.21 -5.05
C LEU A 232 8.18 17.58 -6.13
N GLU A 233 7.31 18.53 -5.82
CA GLU A 233 6.24 19.07 -6.68
C GLU A 233 6.14 20.58 -6.46
N THR A 234 5.49 21.31 -7.38
CA THR A 234 5.28 22.76 -7.23
C THR A 234 4.20 23.07 -6.19
N LEU A 235 4.55 23.86 -5.18
CA LEU A 235 3.67 24.20 -4.06
C LEU A 235 3.27 25.68 -4.05
N SER A 236 2.11 25.97 -3.45
CA SER A 236 1.64 27.30 -3.09
C SER A 236 2.42 27.87 -1.90
N GLY A 237 2.17 29.13 -1.55
CA GLY A 237 2.79 29.74 -0.36
C GLY A 237 2.42 29.06 0.97
N ASP A 238 1.29 28.36 1.00
CA ASP A 238 0.83 27.55 2.15
C ASP A 238 1.23 26.08 2.02
N GLY A 239 2.09 25.75 1.06
CA GLY A 239 2.66 24.42 0.93
C GLY A 239 1.76 23.38 0.29
N LYS A 240 0.70 23.78 -0.43
CA LYS A 240 -0.22 22.87 -1.13
C LYS A 240 0.13 22.75 -2.62
N PRO A 241 -0.08 21.58 -3.25
CA PRO A 241 0.19 21.42 -4.67
C PRO A 241 -0.67 22.35 -5.55
N LEU A 242 -0.06 22.88 -6.60
CA LEU A 242 -0.73 23.79 -7.55
C LEU A 242 -1.23 23.07 -8.79
N PHE A 243 -2.45 23.43 -9.21
CA PHE A 243 -3.13 22.92 -10.40
C PHE A 243 -3.65 24.06 -11.26
N GLU A 244 -3.59 23.90 -12.59
CA GLU A 244 -4.35 24.76 -13.50
C GLU A 244 -5.84 24.42 -13.40
N PHE A 245 -6.71 25.44 -13.44
CA PHE A 245 -8.15 25.17 -13.42
C PHE A 245 -8.67 24.55 -14.72
N GLY A 246 -8.01 24.80 -15.86
CA GLY A 246 -8.42 24.32 -17.19
C GLY A 246 -9.75 24.91 -17.71
N GLN A 247 -10.49 25.64 -16.87
CA GLN A 247 -11.76 26.30 -17.17
C GLN A 247 -11.94 27.55 -16.31
N THR A 248 -12.93 28.38 -16.64
CA THR A 248 -13.37 29.45 -15.74
C THR A 248 -14.05 28.84 -14.52
N VAL A 249 -13.61 29.25 -13.32
CA VAL A 249 -14.20 28.82 -12.05
C VAL A 249 -14.78 30.02 -11.30
N TYR A 250 -15.69 29.75 -10.36
CA TYR A 250 -16.46 30.75 -9.64
C TYR A 250 -16.29 30.59 -8.13
N ASP A 251 -16.42 31.68 -7.38
CA ASP A 251 -16.45 31.67 -5.92
C ASP A 251 -17.85 31.29 -5.38
N ILE A 252 -18.00 31.26 -4.05
CA ILE A 252 -19.28 30.94 -3.39
C ILE A 252 -20.40 31.95 -3.71
N ASN A 253 -20.07 33.15 -4.16
CA ASN A 253 -21.03 34.19 -4.54
C ASN A 253 -21.42 34.10 -6.03
N GLY A 254 -20.76 33.23 -6.80
CA GLY A 254 -20.94 33.10 -8.24
C GLY A 254 -20.14 34.11 -9.07
N ASP A 255 -19.16 34.79 -8.46
CA ASP A 255 -18.26 35.69 -9.16
C ASP A 255 -17.07 34.90 -9.73
N PRO A 256 -16.60 35.19 -10.96
CA PRO A 256 -15.45 34.50 -11.54
C PRO A 256 -14.19 34.72 -10.70
N VAL A 257 -13.47 33.63 -10.41
CA VAL A 257 -12.15 33.67 -9.77
C VAL A 257 -11.13 34.19 -10.78
N ALA A 258 -10.30 35.14 -10.36
CA ALA A 258 -9.32 35.79 -11.24
C ALA A 258 -8.07 34.93 -11.50
N ASP A 259 -7.73 34.06 -10.56
CA ASP A 259 -6.59 33.15 -10.67
C ASP A 259 -6.81 32.12 -11.78
N ALA A 260 -5.74 31.77 -12.49
CA ALA A 260 -5.75 30.67 -13.46
C ALA A 260 -5.43 29.31 -12.81
N VAL A 261 -5.02 29.33 -11.54
CA VAL A 261 -4.47 28.19 -10.81
C VAL A 261 -5.06 28.15 -9.41
N GLY A 262 -5.08 26.96 -8.81
CA GLY A 262 -5.62 26.72 -7.48
C GLY A 262 -4.86 25.64 -6.73
N THR A 263 -5.38 25.29 -5.55
CA THR A 263 -4.86 24.18 -4.72
C THR A 263 -5.94 23.11 -4.53
N ILE A 264 -5.73 22.18 -3.60
CA ILE A 264 -6.72 21.18 -3.18
C ILE A 264 -6.99 21.21 -1.67
N ASP A 265 -8.18 20.78 -1.29
CA ASP A 265 -8.49 20.42 0.10
C ASP A 265 -8.27 18.92 0.38
N ASP A 266 -8.50 18.53 1.63
CA ASP A 266 -8.28 17.16 2.11
C ASP A 266 -9.22 16.13 1.45
N ASP A 267 -10.34 16.60 0.88
CA ASP A 267 -11.33 15.80 0.16
C ASP A 267 -11.05 15.77 -1.36
N LEU A 268 -9.89 16.27 -1.81
CA LEU A 268 -9.43 16.30 -3.20
C LEU A 268 -10.30 17.15 -4.14
N TRP A 269 -10.88 18.22 -3.63
CA TRP A 269 -11.57 19.21 -4.44
C TRP A 269 -10.73 20.47 -4.63
N LEU A 270 -10.87 21.10 -5.79
CA LEU A 270 -10.15 22.34 -6.09
C LEU A 270 -10.58 23.48 -5.18
N THR A 271 -9.60 24.31 -4.84
CA THR A 271 -9.74 25.59 -4.15
C THR A 271 -8.98 26.68 -4.91
N ASP A 272 -9.26 27.95 -4.62
CA ASP A 272 -8.37 29.04 -5.03
C ASP A 272 -7.04 28.98 -4.26
N THR A 273 -6.14 29.92 -4.56
CA THR A 273 -4.81 30.00 -3.93
C THR A 273 -4.86 30.39 -2.45
N ASP A 274 -5.97 30.97 -1.98
CA ASP A 274 -6.24 31.31 -0.58
C ASP A 274 -6.93 30.15 0.17
N GLY A 275 -7.21 29.02 -0.50
CA GLY A 275 -7.83 27.83 0.08
C GLY A 275 -9.37 27.85 0.11
N ASN A 276 -10.03 28.80 -0.56
CA ASN A 276 -11.49 28.84 -0.63
C ASN A 276 -12.03 27.89 -1.71
N PRO A 277 -13.16 27.20 -1.48
CA PRO A 277 -13.78 26.34 -2.48
C PRO A 277 -14.12 27.09 -3.78
N VAL A 278 -13.84 26.45 -4.92
CA VAL A 278 -14.25 26.94 -6.24
C VAL A 278 -15.31 26.05 -6.88
N PHE A 279 -16.09 26.64 -7.77
CA PHE A 279 -17.26 26.02 -8.40
C PHE A 279 -17.24 26.14 -9.91
N ASP A 280 -17.88 25.19 -10.59
CA ASP A 280 -18.18 25.26 -12.02
C ASP A 280 -19.34 26.23 -12.31
N GLY A 281 -19.66 26.42 -13.59
CA GLY A 281 -20.76 27.30 -14.01
C GLY A 281 -22.16 26.84 -13.59
N ASP A 282 -22.30 25.59 -13.11
CA ASP A 282 -23.54 25.02 -12.59
C ASP A 282 -23.62 25.10 -11.05
N GLY A 283 -22.57 25.61 -10.40
CA GLY A 283 -22.46 25.75 -8.94
C GLY A 283 -22.01 24.48 -8.22
N ASN A 284 -21.47 23.49 -8.93
CA ASN A 284 -20.90 22.29 -8.30
C ASN A 284 -19.42 22.51 -7.98
N ARG A 285 -18.94 21.86 -6.92
CA ARG A 285 -17.49 21.80 -6.66
C ARG A 285 -16.80 21.03 -7.75
N ILE A 286 -15.55 21.40 -8.02
CA ILE A 286 -14.73 20.80 -9.08
C ILE A 286 -13.75 19.83 -8.42
N PRO A 287 -13.79 18.52 -8.74
CA PRO A 287 -12.79 17.57 -8.24
C PRO A 287 -11.43 17.87 -8.88
N VAL A 288 -10.34 17.54 -8.19
CA VAL A 288 -9.01 17.66 -8.77
C VAL A 288 -8.85 16.74 -9.98
N ASP A 289 -8.19 17.24 -11.01
CA ASP A 289 -7.64 16.44 -12.10
C ASP A 289 -6.12 16.56 -12.04
N PHE A 290 -5.46 15.46 -11.68
CA PHE A 290 -4.01 15.43 -11.46
C PHE A 290 -3.19 15.64 -12.74
N GLU A 291 -3.81 15.49 -13.92
CA GLU A 291 -3.19 15.86 -15.20
C GLU A 291 -2.92 17.38 -15.31
N ASN A 292 -3.71 18.20 -14.61
CA ASN A 292 -3.57 19.66 -14.64
C ASN A 292 -2.55 20.19 -13.62
N ARG A 293 -1.74 19.31 -13.02
CA ARG A 293 -0.69 19.71 -12.07
C ARG A 293 0.32 20.63 -12.74
N ILE A 294 0.75 21.65 -12.00
CA ILE A 294 1.81 22.55 -12.45
C ILE A 294 3.16 21.96 -12.07
N TYR A 295 4.05 21.90 -13.06
CA TYR A 295 5.43 21.44 -12.88
C TYR A 295 6.41 22.58 -13.12
N SER A 296 7.29 22.83 -12.16
CA SER A 296 8.39 23.79 -12.31
C SER A 296 9.70 23.05 -12.58
N THR A 297 10.72 23.78 -13.04
CA THR A 297 12.06 23.19 -13.24
C THR A 297 12.78 22.82 -11.94
N ALA A 298 12.27 23.23 -10.77
CA ALA A 298 12.83 22.83 -9.48
C ALA A 298 12.29 21.47 -9.00
N ASP A 299 11.18 21.02 -9.59
CA ASP A 299 10.47 19.81 -9.18
C ASP A 299 11.30 18.59 -9.54
N GLN A 300 11.36 17.62 -8.64
CA GLN A 300 12.04 16.36 -8.89
C GLN A 300 11.09 15.31 -9.46
N LEU A 301 9.78 15.48 -9.26
CA LEU A 301 8.74 14.72 -9.94
C LEU A 301 8.25 15.54 -11.13
N GLN A 302 8.58 15.13 -12.35
CA GLN A 302 8.22 15.86 -13.58
C GLN A 302 7.10 15.18 -14.38
N GLY A 303 6.73 13.95 -14.03
CA GLY A 303 5.67 13.18 -14.66
C GLY A 303 4.41 13.07 -13.80
N TYR A 304 3.35 12.50 -14.38
CA TYR A 304 2.07 12.31 -13.72
C TYR A 304 2.22 11.53 -12.40
N HIS A 305 1.57 12.02 -11.35
CA HIS A 305 1.40 11.32 -10.08
C HIS A 305 0.16 11.82 -9.36
N GLN A 306 -0.54 10.93 -8.64
CA GLN A 306 -1.77 11.32 -7.95
C GLN A 306 -1.47 12.29 -6.81
N ASN A 307 -0.51 12.00 -5.93
CA ASN A 307 -0.10 12.96 -4.91
C ASN A 307 1.27 12.66 -4.33
N VAL A 308 1.87 13.63 -3.64
CA VAL A 308 3.01 13.39 -2.76
C VAL A 308 2.51 13.31 -1.32
N GLN A 309 2.86 12.22 -0.64
CA GLN A 309 2.65 12.08 0.80
C GLN A 309 4.00 12.33 1.49
N TYR A 310 4.19 13.57 1.93
CA TYR A 310 5.29 13.92 2.83
C TYR A 310 5.16 13.15 4.15
N TYR A 311 6.28 12.96 4.84
CA TYR A 311 6.28 12.13 6.04
C TYR A 311 5.33 12.66 7.11
N ASP A 312 4.35 11.82 7.44
CA ASP A 312 3.44 11.98 8.56
C ASP A 312 3.29 10.60 9.21
N PRO A 313 3.70 10.42 10.48
CA PRO A 313 3.62 9.12 11.15
C PRO A 313 2.19 8.59 11.31
N THR A 314 1.17 9.42 11.08
CA THR A 314 -0.24 9.00 11.06
C THR A 314 -0.68 8.46 9.70
N LYS A 315 0.07 8.76 8.62
CA LYS A 315 -0.26 8.36 7.25
C LYS A 315 0.51 7.12 6.80
N HIS A 316 1.79 6.99 7.17
CA HIS A 316 2.61 5.84 6.80
C HIS A 316 3.79 5.61 7.75
N SER A 317 4.14 4.34 7.93
CA SER A 317 5.30 3.92 8.73
C SER A 317 6.61 4.08 7.94
N THR A 318 7.70 4.41 8.63
CA THR A 318 9.07 4.31 8.06
C THR A 318 9.73 2.97 8.33
N SER A 319 9.02 2.06 9.00
CA SER A 319 9.44 0.71 9.32
C SER A 319 8.40 -0.26 8.80
N MET A 320 8.75 -0.98 7.74
CA MET A 320 7.95 -2.06 7.17
C MET A 320 8.80 -3.31 7.08
N ALA A 321 8.19 -4.46 7.38
CA ALA A 321 8.86 -5.74 7.21
C ALA A 321 9.21 -5.97 5.73
N GLY A 322 10.42 -6.47 5.49
CA GLY A 322 11.00 -6.60 4.15
C GLY A 322 11.88 -5.42 3.74
N LEU A 323 11.89 -4.30 4.48
CA LEU A 323 12.87 -3.25 4.22
C LEU A 323 14.18 -3.46 4.99
N ASN A 324 14.22 -4.26 6.04
CA ASN A 324 15.43 -4.44 6.83
C ASN A 324 16.15 -5.75 6.47
N ILE A 325 17.48 -5.72 6.32
CA ILE A 325 18.28 -6.95 6.13
C ILE A 325 18.09 -7.97 7.25
N ALA A 326 17.69 -7.51 8.43
CA ALA A 326 17.40 -8.37 9.57
C ALA A 326 16.16 -9.26 9.33
N ASP A 327 15.25 -8.85 8.45
CA ASP A 327 14.02 -9.59 8.15
C ASP A 327 14.33 -10.83 7.29
N TYR A 328 15.47 -10.83 6.59
CA TYR A 328 15.81 -11.84 5.60
C TYR A 328 16.64 -13.00 6.16
N ASP A 329 16.11 -14.21 6.04
CA ASP A 329 16.83 -15.47 6.18
C ASP A 329 16.37 -16.49 5.13
N THR A 330 17.22 -16.72 4.13
CA THR A 330 16.90 -17.59 2.99
C THR A 330 17.51 -18.99 3.12
N ASP A 331 18.09 -19.34 4.27
CA ASP A 331 18.86 -20.59 4.44
C ASP A 331 18.03 -21.86 4.11
N ASP A 332 16.73 -21.83 4.38
CA ASP A 332 15.82 -22.96 4.13
C ASP A 332 15.74 -23.35 2.64
N TYR A 333 15.87 -22.37 1.72
CA TYR A 333 15.89 -22.63 0.28
C TYR A 333 17.10 -23.44 -0.18
N ARG A 334 18.15 -23.56 0.63
CA ARG A 334 19.36 -24.32 0.30
C ARG A 334 19.16 -25.83 0.40
N THR A 335 18.09 -26.28 1.05
CA THR A 335 17.82 -27.70 1.29
C THR A 335 17.50 -28.43 -0.01
N GLY A 336 18.13 -29.59 -0.23
CA GLY A 336 17.83 -30.45 -1.38
C GLY A 336 18.41 -30.00 -2.73
N LEU A 337 19.25 -28.95 -2.75
CA LEU A 337 19.83 -28.43 -3.98
C LEU A 337 21.11 -29.18 -4.44
N ALA A 338 21.27 -29.31 -5.76
CA ALA A 338 22.48 -29.84 -6.40
C ALA A 338 23.54 -28.74 -6.58
N SER A 339 24.73 -28.94 -6.03
CA SER A 339 25.84 -27.99 -6.17
C SER A 339 26.39 -27.97 -7.60
N LEU A 340 26.43 -26.78 -8.20
CA LEU A 340 26.98 -26.55 -9.53
C LEU A 340 28.51 -26.56 -9.52
N SER A 341 29.09 -27.08 -10.60
CA SER A 341 30.52 -26.99 -10.85
C SER A 341 30.81 -26.93 -12.35
N SER A 342 31.83 -26.17 -12.73
CA SER A 342 32.36 -26.11 -14.09
C SER A 342 33.87 -25.93 -14.00
N SER A 343 34.65 -26.55 -14.88
CA SER A 343 36.09 -26.31 -14.99
C SER A 343 36.43 -25.18 -15.97
N THR A 344 35.48 -24.79 -16.81
CA THR A 344 35.67 -23.76 -17.84
C THR A 344 35.57 -22.39 -17.21
N THR A 345 36.53 -21.51 -17.50
CA THR A 345 36.56 -20.14 -16.99
C THR A 345 36.74 -19.12 -18.10
N THR A 346 36.18 -17.94 -17.92
CA THR A 346 36.52 -16.73 -18.68
C THR A 346 36.92 -15.61 -17.74
N THR A 347 37.62 -14.59 -18.27
CA THR A 347 37.88 -13.35 -17.54
C THR A 347 36.98 -12.26 -18.09
N GLU A 348 36.26 -11.59 -17.22
CA GLU A 348 35.43 -10.43 -17.55
C GLU A 348 35.60 -9.35 -16.47
N TYR A 349 35.13 -8.13 -16.74
CA TYR A 349 35.12 -7.03 -15.78
C TYR A 349 33.69 -6.68 -15.36
N PHE A 350 33.56 -6.11 -14.16
CA PHE A 350 32.32 -5.50 -13.69
C PHE A 350 32.63 -4.26 -12.84
N PRO A 351 32.11 -3.08 -13.20
CA PRO A 351 31.46 -2.78 -14.49
C PRO A 351 32.45 -2.92 -15.64
N HIS A 352 31.95 -3.12 -16.85
CA HIS A 352 32.76 -3.28 -18.06
C HIS A 352 32.50 -2.16 -19.06
N LYS A 353 33.40 -1.99 -20.02
CA LYS A 353 33.17 -1.07 -21.14
C LYS A 353 31.94 -1.53 -21.94
N PRO A 354 31.09 -0.60 -22.44
CA PRO A 354 29.95 -0.95 -23.30
C PRO A 354 30.38 -1.83 -24.48
N GLY A 355 29.60 -2.87 -24.77
CA GLY A 355 29.87 -3.89 -25.79
C GLY A 355 31.13 -4.76 -25.58
N ASN A 356 31.89 -4.62 -24.48
CA ASN A 356 33.13 -5.37 -24.27
C ASN A 356 33.38 -5.77 -22.82
N TYR A 357 32.89 -6.95 -22.44
CA TYR A 357 33.07 -7.55 -21.12
C TYR A 357 34.53 -7.82 -20.72
N ALA A 358 35.46 -7.90 -21.68
CA ALA A 358 36.88 -8.14 -21.41
C ALA A 358 37.67 -6.86 -21.11
N GLN A 359 37.02 -5.69 -21.13
CA GLN A 359 37.62 -4.40 -20.81
C GLN A 359 36.90 -3.74 -19.63
N ALA A 360 37.68 -3.20 -18.70
CA ALA A 360 37.18 -2.37 -17.62
C ALA A 360 36.52 -1.10 -18.16
N SER A 361 35.43 -0.65 -17.55
CA SER A 361 34.86 0.68 -17.82
C SER A 361 35.72 1.79 -17.20
N SER A 362 36.33 1.51 -16.05
CA SER A 362 37.15 2.48 -15.31
C SER A 362 38.22 1.76 -14.47
N SER A 363 39.05 2.53 -13.77
CA SER A 363 40.03 1.96 -12.84
C SER A 363 39.41 1.30 -11.60
N SER A 364 38.13 1.54 -11.30
CA SER A 364 37.40 0.91 -10.19
C SER A 364 36.70 -0.39 -10.59
N SER A 365 36.71 -0.76 -11.87
CA SER A 365 36.16 -2.03 -12.35
C SER A 365 36.86 -3.23 -11.74
N ARG A 366 36.09 -4.23 -11.34
CA ARG A 366 36.60 -5.48 -10.77
C ARG A 366 36.85 -6.50 -11.86
N LYS A 367 38.03 -7.10 -11.85
CA LYS A 367 38.35 -8.25 -12.71
C LYS A 367 37.81 -9.52 -12.08
N LEU A 368 36.99 -10.26 -12.83
CA LEU A 368 36.32 -11.47 -12.39
C LEU A 368 36.81 -12.67 -13.20
N THR A 369 37.14 -13.76 -12.50
CA THR A 369 37.30 -15.07 -13.13
C THR A 369 35.96 -15.78 -13.02
N ARG A 370 35.23 -15.86 -14.13
CA ARG A 370 33.86 -16.40 -14.17
C ARG A 370 33.87 -17.86 -14.58
N ARG A 371 33.21 -18.73 -13.81
CA ARG A 371 32.94 -20.12 -14.22
C ARG A 371 31.83 -20.15 -15.25
N VAL A 372 32.07 -20.80 -16.38
CA VAL A 372 31.15 -20.80 -17.52
C VAL A 372 30.26 -22.05 -17.51
N TYR A 373 28.96 -21.82 -17.61
CA TYR A 373 27.93 -22.83 -17.80
C TYR A 373 27.18 -22.46 -19.09
N GLN A 374 27.02 -23.41 -20.00
CA GLN A 374 26.45 -23.13 -21.32
C GLN A 374 25.54 -24.26 -21.78
N ASN A 375 24.38 -23.91 -22.37
CA ASN A 375 23.41 -24.82 -22.97
C ASN A 375 22.95 -25.93 -21.99
N GLN A 376 22.65 -25.56 -20.75
CA GLN A 376 22.30 -26.49 -19.67
C GLN A 376 20.95 -26.13 -19.05
N THR A 377 20.24 -27.16 -18.58
CA THR A 377 19.06 -27.01 -17.74
C THR A 377 19.41 -27.43 -16.32
N PHE A 378 19.06 -26.59 -15.36
CA PHE A 378 19.29 -26.81 -13.93
C PHE A 378 17.94 -26.88 -13.21
N THR A 379 17.78 -27.87 -12.35
CA THR A 379 16.62 -27.98 -11.45
C THR A 379 17.13 -28.07 -10.03
N ASN A 380 16.61 -27.22 -9.13
CA ASN A 380 17.05 -27.15 -7.73
C ASN A 380 18.57 -27.08 -7.61
N ALA A 381 19.14 -25.95 -8.06
CA ALA A 381 20.57 -25.77 -8.19
C ALA A 381 21.14 -24.81 -7.16
N LEU A 382 22.31 -25.14 -6.63
CA LEU A 382 23.09 -24.31 -5.74
C LEU A 382 24.36 -23.86 -6.47
N LEU A 383 24.52 -22.56 -6.69
CA LEU A 383 25.80 -21.97 -7.08
C LEU A 383 26.64 -21.71 -5.81
N PRO A 384 27.76 -22.43 -5.58
CA PRO A 384 28.59 -22.20 -4.42
C PRO A 384 29.18 -20.78 -4.41
N SER A 385 29.58 -20.28 -3.24
CA SER A 385 30.24 -18.98 -3.14
C SER A 385 31.54 -18.91 -3.96
N ASN A 386 31.90 -17.70 -4.42
CA ASN A 386 33.14 -17.40 -5.12
C ASN A 386 33.32 -18.10 -6.48
N GLN A 387 32.23 -18.37 -7.20
CA GLN A 387 32.29 -18.92 -8.56
C GLN A 387 32.13 -17.84 -9.64
N ASN A 388 31.48 -16.72 -9.31
CA ASN A 388 31.21 -15.59 -10.19
C ASN A 388 30.68 -16.06 -11.55
N ALA A 389 29.60 -16.86 -11.54
CA ALA A 389 29.22 -17.63 -12.72
C ALA A 389 28.86 -16.76 -13.93
N LEU A 390 29.12 -17.32 -15.10
CA LEU A 390 28.55 -16.90 -16.37
C LEU A 390 27.68 -18.04 -16.90
N PHE A 391 26.37 -17.82 -16.92
CA PHE A 391 25.40 -18.72 -17.52
C PHE A 391 25.06 -18.23 -18.92
N ARG A 392 25.16 -19.10 -19.92
CA ARG A 392 24.87 -18.81 -21.33
C ARG A 392 23.82 -19.77 -21.85
N ASN A 393 22.69 -19.26 -22.33
CA ASN A 393 21.63 -20.09 -22.89
C ASN A 393 21.26 -21.25 -21.95
N CYS A 394 21.06 -20.93 -20.67
CA CYS A 394 20.73 -21.90 -19.63
C CYS A 394 19.28 -21.73 -19.19
N THR A 395 18.65 -22.82 -18.76
CA THR A 395 17.30 -22.83 -18.22
C THR A 395 17.34 -23.22 -16.74
N PHE A 396 16.65 -22.48 -15.89
CA PHE A 396 16.50 -22.77 -14.47
C PHE A 396 15.07 -23.20 -14.16
N GLN A 397 14.92 -24.27 -13.39
CA GLN A 397 13.65 -24.85 -12.95
C GLN A 397 13.65 -24.91 -11.41
N GLU A 398 12.52 -24.59 -10.79
CA GLU A 398 12.41 -24.46 -9.33
C GLU A 398 13.41 -23.45 -8.75
N VAL A 399 14.31 -23.84 -7.85
CA VAL A 399 15.21 -22.89 -7.16
C VAL A 399 16.58 -22.84 -7.81
N LEU A 400 17.06 -21.62 -8.12
CA LEU A 400 18.49 -21.31 -8.22
C LEU A 400 18.92 -20.56 -6.96
N TYR A 401 19.70 -21.21 -6.10
CA TYR A 401 20.29 -20.57 -4.93
C TYR A 401 21.71 -20.10 -5.19
N VAL A 402 21.96 -18.80 -5.07
CA VAL A 402 23.29 -18.18 -5.22
C VAL A 402 23.88 -17.92 -3.84
N ASP A 403 24.87 -18.73 -3.47
CA ASP A 403 25.50 -18.64 -2.16
C ASP A 403 26.54 -17.50 -2.10
N CYS A 404 26.72 -16.91 -0.92
CA CYS A 404 27.77 -15.94 -0.63
C CYS A 404 28.09 -15.95 0.87
N ASN A 405 29.11 -15.22 1.29
CA ASN A 405 29.31 -14.99 2.71
C ASN A 405 28.31 -13.95 3.24
N LYS A 406 27.65 -14.23 4.37
CA LYS A 406 26.77 -13.27 5.06
C LYS A 406 27.55 -12.06 5.60
N ASN A 407 28.84 -12.22 5.91
CA ASN A 407 29.73 -11.16 6.40
C ASN A 407 30.69 -10.73 5.29
N ALA A 408 30.82 -9.42 5.06
CA ALA A 408 31.67 -8.83 4.00
C ALA A 408 33.02 -9.55 3.85
N SER A 409 33.21 -10.24 2.73
CA SER A 409 34.39 -11.08 2.49
C SER A 409 34.73 -11.18 1.00
N ASN A 410 35.82 -11.90 0.70
CA ASN A 410 36.20 -12.27 -0.66
C ASN A 410 35.36 -13.43 -1.24
N TYR A 411 34.41 -13.99 -0.48
CA TYR A 411 33.52 -15.06 -0.92
C TYR A 411 32.15 -14.46 -1.28
N TYR A 412 32.04 -14.02 -2.53
CA TYR A 412 30.87 -13.37 -3.11
C TYR A 412 30.51 -14.04 -4.43
N ASN A 413 29.39 -13.65 -5.04
CA ASN A 413 29.07 -14.04 -6.40
C ASN A 413 28.55 -12.85 -7.21
N ASN A 414 29.34 -12.45 -8.20
CA ASN A 414 28.92 -11.57 -9.27
C ASN A 414 28.57 -12.44 -10.48
N VAL A 415 27.27 -12.65 -10.71
CA VAL A 415 26.73 -13.61 -11.66
C VAL A 415 26.21 -12.87 -12.89
N ARG A 416 26.60 -13.33 -14.07
CA ARG A 416 26.04 -12.86 -15.35
C ARG A 416 25.17 -13.95 -15.97
N PHE A 417 23.96 -13.61 -16.33
CA PHE A 417 23.04 -14.44 -17.10
C PHE A 417 22.96 -13.88 -18.53
N GLU A 418 23.26 -14.72 -19.50
CA GLU A 418 23.28 -14.39 -20.92
C GLU A 418 22.31 -15.33 -21.64
N ASP A 419 21.27 -14.80 -22.26
CA ASP A 419 20.27 -15.58 -23.03
C ASP A 419 19.57 -16.67 -22.20
N CYS A 420 19.28 -16.44 -20.92
CA CYS A 420 18.77 -17.47 -19.99
C CYS A 420 17.23 -17.47 -19.84
N THR A 421 16.68 -18.62 -19.44
CA THR A 421 15.25 -18.78 -19.12
C THR A 421 15.09 -19.18 -17.66
N PHE A 422 14.17 -18.51 -16.94
CA PHE A 422 13.89 -18.74 -15.54
C PHE A 422 12.43 -19.19 -15.39
N ASN A 423 12.25 -20.50 -15.19
CA ASN A 423 10.95 -21.10 -14.89
C ASN A 423 10.71 -21.25 -13.38
N GLY A 424 11.54 -20.60 -12.57
CA GLY A 424 11.48 -20.64 -11.12
C GLY A 424 12.22 -19.47 -10.50
N VAL A 425 12.41 -19.49 -9.18
CA VAL A 425 12.92 -18.37 -8.39
C VAL A 425 14.45 -18.35 -8.30
N ILE A 426 15.03 -17.16 -8.38
CA ILE A 426 16.43 -16.92 -8.00
C ILE A 426 16.45 -16.46 -6.56
N VAL A 427 17.09 -17.23 -5.68
CA VAL A 427 17.26 -16.90 -4.27
C VAL A 427 18.74 -16.70 -4.00
N THR A 428 19.11 -15.68 -3.22
CA THR A 428 20.49 -15.52 -2.76
C THR A 428 20.60 -15.73 -1.26
N ASN A 429 21.81 -16.02 -0.80
CA ASN A 429 22.14 -15.84 0.61
C ASN A 429 22.01 -14.35 1.01
N THR A 430 22.06 -14.04 2.31
CA THR A 430 21.69 -12.72 2.88
C THR A 430 22.91 -11.94 3.41
N PRO A 431 23.74 -11.33 2.54
CA PRO A 431 24.88 -10.53 2.97
C PRO A 431 24.42 -9.32 3.80
N LYS A 432 25.07 -9.07 4.94
CA LYS A 432 24.70 -7.99 5.87
C LYS A 432 24.95 -6.57 5.35
N SER A 433 25.73 -6.42 4.28
CA SER A 433 26.01 -5.13 3.67
C SER A 433 25.94 -5.23 2.15
N LEU A 434 25.41 -4.19 1.52
CA LEU A 434 25.48 -4.01 0.08
C LEU A 434 26.95 -3.83 -0.35
N LEU A 435 27.42 -4.74 -1.20
CA LEU A 435 28.68 -4.62 -1.92
C LEU A 435 28.37 -4.83 -3.40
N TRP A 436 27.86 -3.79 -4.05
CA TRP A 436 27.21 -3.85 -5.36
C TRP A 436 28.07 -4.49 -6.46
N GLN A 437 29.41 -4.33 -6.43
CA GLN A 437 30.30 -4.98 -7.42
C GLN A 437 30.62 -6.45 -7.09
N ASN A 438 30.40 -6.88 -5.85
CA ASN A 438 30.74 -8.22 -5.37
C ASN A 438 29.55 -9.16 -5.47
N ASN A 439 28.42 -8.79 -4.88
CA ASN A 439 27.19 -9.58 -4.93
C ASN A 439 26.25 -8.89 -5.93
N ALA A 440 26.20 -9.44 -7.13
CA ALA A 440 25.42 -8.87 -8.23
C ALA A 440 24.79 -9.97 -9.08
N LEU A 441 23.57 -9.74 -9.53
CA LEU A 441 22.87 -10.51 -10.54
C LEU A 441 22.67 -9.58 -11.74
N TYR A 442 23.38 -9.85 -12.82
CA TYR A 442 23.34 -9.01 -14.02
C TYR A 442 22.86 -9.81 -15.23
N PHE A 443 21.83 -9.30 -15.90
CA PHE A 443 21.14 -9.99 -17.00
C PHE A 443 21.45 -9.30 -18.33
N THR A 444 21.82 -10.10 -19.33
CA THR A 444 22.29 -9.65 -20.65
C THR A 444 21.75 -10.57 -21.75
N GLY A 445 21.68 -10.08 -22.99
CA GLY A 445 20.99 -10.85 -24.04
C GLY A 445 19.53 -11.08 -23.64
N THR A 446 18.87 -12.15 -24.08
CA THR A 446 17.46 -12.40 -23.72
C THR A 446 17.28 -13.07 -22.35
N ALA A 447 16.48 -12.53 -21.45
CA ALA A 447 16.17 -13.16 -20.16
C ALA A 447 14.67 -13.34 -20.03
N THR A 448 14.21 -14.57 -20.25
CA THR A 448 12.79 -14.89 -20.14
C THR A 448 12.47 -15.34 -18.72
N PHE A 449 11.56 -14.65 -18.05
CA PHE A 449 11.01 -15.06 -16.77
C PHE A 449 9.60 -15.63 -16.99
N ASN A 450 9.34 -16.78 -16.39
CA ASN A 450 8.04 -17.44 -16.42
C ASN A 450 7.97 -18.36 -15.20
N ASN A 451 7.84 -17.79 -14.01
CA ASN A 451 7.91 -18.56 -12.78
C ASN A 451 6.75 -19.59 -12.71
N GLN A 452 7.07 -20.86 -12.94
CA GLN A 452 6.13 -21.99 -12.84
C GLN A 452 6.48 -22.89 -11.65
N SER A 453 7.36 -22.41 -10.75
CA SER A 453 7.82 -23.17 -9.61
C SER A 453 6.76 -23.23 -8.51
N SER A 454 7.06 -24.03 -7.48
CA SER A 454 6.26 -24.05 -6.25
C SER A 454 6.31 -22.74 -5.43
N ILE A 455 7.19 -21.80 -5.77
CA ILE A 455 7.38 -20.53 -5.06
C ILE A 455 6.94 -19.41 -6.01
N GLN A 456 5.71 -18.94 -5.85
CA GLN A 456 5.11 -17.94 -6.75
C GLN A 456 5.24 -16.51 -6.20
N GLU A 457 5.54 -16.38 -4.91
CA GLU A 457 5.62 -15.12 -4.18
C GLU A 457 6.80 -14.23 -4.60
N ALA A 458 7.80 -14.80 -5.29
CA ALA A 458 8.97 -14.06 -5.78
C ALA A 458 9.51 -14.65 -7.08
N THR A 459 9.96 -13.78 -7.98
CA THR A 459 10.84 -14.15 -9.09
C THR A 459 12.31 -14.02 -8.70
N ILE A 460 12.66 -13.00 -7.91
CA ILE A 460 14.02 -12.77 -7.41
C ILE A 460 13.94 -12.42 -5.92
N LEU A 461 14.58 -13.21 -5.07
CA LEU A 461 14.76 -12.97 -3.65
C LEU A 461 16.27 -12.80 -3.36
N ALA A 462 16.79 -11.59 -3.62
CA ALA A 462 18.22 -11.32 -3.61
C ALA A 462 18.62 -10.16 -2.67
N PRO A 463 18.32 -10.24 -1.35
CA PRO A 463 18.57 -9.15 -0.41
C PRO A 463 20.06 -8.73 -0.41
N HIS A 464 20.30 -7.43 -0.52
CA HIS A 464 21.66 -6.82 -0.62
C HIS A 464 22.54 -7.28 -1.80
N PHE A 465 21.99 -7.97 -2.80
CA PHE A 465 22.63 -8.10 -4.11
C PHE A 465 22.25 -6.90 -4.99
N ASN A 466 23.18 -6.45 -5.84
CA ASN A 466 22.81 -5.60 -6.98
C ASN A 466 21.98 -6.45 -7.95
N VAL A 467 20.81 -5.99 -8.38
CA VAL A 467 19.97 -6.72 -9.34
C VAL A 467 19.80 -5.83 -10.55
N ASP A 468 20.51 -6.17 -11.62
CA ASP A 468 20.59 -5.38 -12.85
C ASP A 468 19.86 -6.12 -13.98
N LEU A 469 18.56 -5.89 -14.08
CA LEU A 469 17.73 -6.33 -15.20
C LEU A 469 17.98 -5.36 -16.38
N GLY A 470 19.06 -5.62 -17.13
CA GLY A 470 19.40 -4.87 -18.34
C GLY A 470 18.44 -5.15 -19.49
N ASN A 471 18.58 -4.45 -20.62
CA ASN A 471 17.73 -4.68 -21.78
C ASN A 471 17.81 -6.14 -22.25
N THR A 472 16.81 -6.93 -21.87
CA THR A 472 16.76 -8.33 -22.28
C THR A 472 15.99 -8.57 -23.57
N ASN A 473 15.72 -7.50 -24.35
CA ASN A 473 15.21 -7.64 -25.71
C ASN A 473 15.53 -6.45 -26.64
N PRO A 474 16.29 -6.62 -27.72
CA PRO A 474 16.46 -5.57 -28.73
C PRO A 474 15.20 -5.37 -29.60
N GLU A 475 14.19 -6.26 -29.52
CA GLU A 475 12.92 -6.09 -30.22
C GLU A 475 11.90 -5.36 -29.33
N GLN A 476 11.46 -4.20 -29.81
CA GLN A 476 10.57 -3.25 -29.13
C GLN A 476 9.19 -3.83 -28.74
N SER A 477 8.83 -5.02 -29.22
CA SER A 477 7.49 -5.63 -29.10
C SER A 477 7.38 -6.80 -28.14
N ASP A 478 8.43 -7.16 -27.42
CA ASP A 478 8.52 -8.45 -26.73
C ASP A 478 9.03 -8.22 -25.28
N ASN A 479 8.14 -8.44 -24.30
CA ASN A 479 8.28 -7.97 -22.92
C ASN A 479 8.94 -9.00 -21.99
N ASN A 480 9.76 -8.54 -21.05
CA ASN A 480 10.19 -9.35 -19.91
C ASN A 480 9.08 -9.36 -18.87
N VAL A 481 8.38 -10.48 -18.73
CA VAL A 481 7.28 -10.62 -17.77
C VAL A 481 7.80 -11.23 -16.47
N LEU A 482 7.82 -10.49 -15.38
CA LEU A 482 8.17 -10.98 -14.04
C LEU A 482 6.92 -10.98 -13.16
N THR A 483 6.80 -11.97 -12.26
CA THR A 483 5.66 -12.11 -11.34
C THR A 483 6.12 -12.20 -9.87
N GLY A 484 5.28 -11.79 -8.92
CA GLY A 484 5.63 -11.73 -7.51
C GLY A 484 6.73 -10.71 -7.18
N ALA A 485 7.33 -10.84 -6.00
CA ALA A 485 8.32 -9.91 -5.50
C ALA A 485 9.66 -9.98 -6.27
N ILE A 486 10.28 -8.81 -6.45
CA ILE A 486 11.66 -8.63 -6.93
C ILE A 486 12.44 -7.91 -5.83
N VAL A 487 13.23 -8.66 -5.07
CA VAL A 487 14.02 -8.13 -3.96
C VAL A 487 15.48 -7.98 -4.37
N GLY A 488 16.03 -6.79 -4.16
CA GLY A 488 17.45 -6.49 -4.33
C GLY A 488 17.95 -5.50 -3.28
N GLY A 489 19.27 -5.36 -3.17
CA GLY A 489 19.87 -4.22 -2.46
C GLY A 489 19.63 -2.93 -3.22
N ILE A 490 20.09 -2.90 -4.47
CA ILE A 490 19.71 -1.92 -5.49
C ILE A 490 19.11 -2.72 -6.64
N VAL A 491 18.02 -2.23 -7.21
CA VAL A 491 17.34 -2.87 -8.33
C VAL A 491 17.31 -1.90 -9.50
N ASP A 492 17.98 -2.29 -10.58
CA ASP A 492 17.99 -1.53 -11.83
C ASP A 492 17.23 -2.31 -12.90
N ILE A 493 16.26 -1.66 -13.54
CA ILE A 493 15.40 -2.24 -14.57
C ILE A 493 15.43 -1.36 -15.80
N ARG A 494 15.79 -1.95 -16.95
CA ARG A 494 15.97 -1.26 -18.23
C ARG A 494 15.37 -2.07 -19.39
N GLY A 495 15.17 -1.40 -20.52
CA GLY A 495 14.50 -1.98 -21.69
C GLY A 495 13.02 -2.25 -21.42
N ASN A 496 12.44 -3.20 -22.16
CA ASN A 496 11.03 -3.56 -21.99
C ASN A 496 10.82 -4.49 -20.80
N ALA A 497 9.95 -4.11 -19.86
CA ALA A 497 9.60 -4.94 -18.72
C ALA A 497 8.12 -4.79 -18.32
N GLN A 498 7.50 -5.91 -17.99
CA GLN A 498 6.18 -5.97 -17.36
C GLN A 498 6.32 -6.74 -16.05
N ILE A 499 6.05 -6.09 -14.94
CA ILE A 499 6.22 -6.65 -13.61
C ILE A 499 4.84 -6.69 -12.97
N TYR A 500 4.38 -7.89 -12.64
CA TYR A 500 3.20 -8.13 -11.84
C TYR A 500 3.69 -8.51 -10.44
N GLY A 501 3.78 -7.54 -9.55
CA GLY A 501 4.28 -7.70 -8.19
C GLY A 501 4.98 -6.43 -7.70
N THR A 502 5.67 -6.56 -6.57
CA THR A 502 6.35 -5.44 -5.91
C THR A 502 7.85 -5.53 -6.06
N ILE A 503 8.48 -4.42 -6.39
CA ILE A 503 9.95 -4.29 -6.28
C ILE A 503 10.30 -3.82 -4.87
N ILE A 504 11.21 -4.53 -4.21
CA ILE A 504 11.72 -4.20 -2.88
C ILE A 504 13.21 -3.90 -2.99
N SER A 505 13.56 -2.61 -2.99
CA SER A 505 14.95 -2.13 -3.05
C SER A 505 15.47 -1.79 -1.65
N MET A 506 16.05 -2.79 -1.00
CA MET A 506 16.17 -2.81 0.46
C MET A 506 17.46 -2.18 1.00
N ALA A 507 18.46 -1.83 0.17
CA ALA A 507 19.68 -1.23 0.69
C ALA A 507 19.46 0.23 1.11
N ASP A 508 19.88 0.55 2.33
CA ASP A 508 19.96 1.93 2.78
C ASP A 508 21.18 2.62 2.15
N THR A 509 20.93 3.52 1.20
CA THR A 509 21.99 4.25 0.50
C THR A 509 22.15 5.68 1.00
N SER A 510 21.48 6.06 2.11
CA SER A 510 21.44 7.44 2.64
C SER A 510 22.81 8.04 2.97
N SER A 511 23.84 7.22 3.16
CA SER A 511 25.22 7.67 3.34
C SER A 511 25.86 8.25 2.07
N TRP A 512 25.24 8.09 0.89
CA TRP A 512 25.81 8.48 -0.41
C TRP A 512 24.96 9.53 -1.10
N THR A 513 25.55 10.66 -1.48
CA THR A 513 24.79 11.73 -2.17
C THR A 513 24.64 11.51 -3.68
N SER A 514 25.29 10.49 -4.27
CA SER A 514 25.28 10.19 -5.71
C SER A 514 25.70 8.75 -5.99
N GLY A 515 25.21 8.15 -7.08
CA GLY A 515 25.68 6.87 -7.64
C GLY A 515 25.12 5.58 -7.02
N PHE A 516 24.26 5.66 -6.01
CA PHE A 516 23.65 4.49 -5.35
C PHE A 516 22.13 4.63 -5.32
N VAL A 517 21.53 4.41 -6.50
CA VAL A 517 20.12 4.69 -6.81
C VAL A 517 19.50 3.44 -7.42
N THR A 518 18.22 3.21 -7.13
CA THR A 518 17.38 2.22 -7.82
C THR A 518 16.84 2.86 -9.09
N ASN A 519 17.24 2.37 -10.25
CA ASN A 519 16.85 2.94 -11.54
C ASN A 519 15.76 2.11 -12.23
N ILE A 520 14.63 2.73 -12.54
CA ILE A 520 13.59 2.16 -13.38
C ILE A 520 13.55 2.99 -14.67
N GLY A 521 14.00 2.42 -15.77
CA GLY A 521 14.21 3.11 -17.03
C GLY A 521 15.69 3.46 -17.28
N ALA A 522 15.97 4.08 -18.43
CA ALA A 522 17.33 4.47 -18.80
C ALA A 522 17.65 5.90 -18.33
N THR A 523 18.79 6.04 -17.65
CA THR A 523 19.31 7.30 -17.09
C THR A 523 20.72 7.56 -17.62
N LEU A 524 21.04 8.83 -17.90
CA LEU A 524 22.37 9.26 -18.37
C LEU A 524 23.27 9.83 -17.26
N ASP A 525 22.68 10.24 -16.12
CA ASP A 525 23.30 11.17 -15.17
C ASP A 525 23.16 10.77 -13.69
N ASP A 526 22.85 9.50 -13.38
CA ASP A 526 22.68 9.01 -11.99
C ASP A 526 24.00 8.83 -11.21
N GLY A 527 25.13 8.93 -11.91
CA GLY A 527 26.47 8.70 -11.36
C GLY A 527 26.80 7.22 -11.15
N GLY A 528 25.98 6.31 -11.69
CA GLY A 528 26.18 4.87 -11.72
C GLY A 528 27.16 4.42 -12.80
N SER A 529 27.28 3.11 -12.99
CA SER A 529 28.25 2.49 -13.89
C SER A 529 27.77 2.27 -15.32
N GLU A 530 26.56 2.73 -15.62
CA GLU A 530 25.76 2.26 -16.73
C GLU A 530 26.04 3.06 -18.02
N THR A 531 25.77 2.38 -19.13
CA THR A 531 25.96 2.88 -20.49
C THR A 531 24.57 2.98 -21.09
N THR A 532 24.17 4.11 -21.64
CA THR A 532 22.91 4.22 -22.38
C THR A 532 23.14 3.79 -23.82
N GLU A 533 22.96 2.51 -24.09
CA GLU A 533 22.82 2.04 -25.47
C GLU A 533 21.34 2.17 -25.88
N LEU A 534 21.05 2.25 -27.19
CA LEU A 534 19.67 2.39 -27.68
C LEU A 534 18.72 1.31 -27.16
N GLY A 535 19.24 0.14 -26.81
CA GLY A 535 18.46 -0.94 -26.24
C GLY A 535 18.01 -0.69 -24.78
N ASP A 536 18.70 0.14 -24.00
CA ASP A 536 18.33 0.38 -22.61
C ASP A 536 17.02 1.19 -22.48
N ILE A 537 16.61 1.87 -23.55
CA ILE A 537 15.34 2.58 -23.63
C ILE A 537 14.24 1.57 -24.00
N GLY A 538 13.23 1.46 -23.15
CA GLY A 538 12.05 0.64 -23.40
C GLY A 538 10.85 1.10 -22.59
N VAL A 539 9.78 0.31 -22.67
CA VAL A 539 8.53 0.55 -21.95
C VAL A 539 8.50 -0.34 -20.70
N ILE A 540 8.31 0.27 -19.54
CA ILE A 540 8.25 -0.44 -18.26
C ILE A 540 6.86 -0.26 -17.65
N SER A 541 6.25 -1.36 -17.22
CA SER A 541 5.02 -1.34 -16.44
C SER A 541 5.19 -2.19 -15.18
N ILE A 542 4.81 -1.63 -14.02
CA ILE A 542 4.85 -2.30 -12.73
C ILE A 542 3.47 -2.25 -12.11
N THR A 543 2.89 -3.41 -11.80
CA THR A 543 1.56 -3.56 -11.19
C THR A 543 1.68 -4.44 -9.96
N PRO A 544 1.44 -3.93 -8.74
CA PRO A 544 1.49 -4.74 -7.53
C PRO A 544 0.41 -5.83 -7.54
N GLU A 545 0.68 -6.94 -6.86
CA GLU A 545 -0.26 -8.05 -6.70
C GLU A 545 -0.82 -8.05 -5.28
N GLU A 546 -2.01 -7.46 -5.12
CA GLU A 546 -2.62 -7.21 -3.80
C GLU A 546 -2.89 -8.47 -2.98
N ASP A 547 -3.03 -9.64 -3.61
CA ASP A 547 -3.30 -10.91 -2.93
C ASP A 547 -2.03 -11.72 -2.63
N MET A 548 -0.86 -11.25 -3.06
CA MET A 548 0.39 -11.97 -2.89
C MET A 548 0.88 -11.90 -1.44
N MET A 549 1.42 -13.01 -0.94
CA MET A 549 2.06 -13.08 0.37
C MET A 549 3.55 -12.76 0.28
N LEU A 550 4.12 -12.24 1.37
CA LEU A 550 5.58 -12.11 1.47
C LEU A 550 6.24 -13.49 1.34
N PRO A 551 7.25 -13.66 0.48
CA PRO A 551 7.96 -14.92 0.32
C PRO A 551 8.44 -15.50 1.65
N SER A 552 8.52 -16.83 1.72
CA SER A 552 9.23 -17.48 2.80
C SER A 552 10.68 -16.96 2.84
N GLY A 553 11.24 -16.84 4.04
CA GLY A 553 12.55 -16.24 4.27
C GLY A 553 12.55 -14.72 4.43
N ILE A 554 11.38 -14.07 4.38
CA ILE A 554 11.18 -12.71 4.89
C ILE A 554 10.35 -12.81 6.17
N THR A 555 10.88 -12.37 7.30
CA THR A 555 10.21 -12.38 8.59
C THR A 555 9.33 -11.15 8.71
N SER A 556 8.05 -11.32 9.05
CA SER A 556 7.17 -10.20 9.38
C SER A 556 6.18 -10.57 10.49
N PRO A 557 5.60 -9.57 11.17
CA PRO A 557 4.57 -9.79 12.19
C PRO A 557 3.38 -10.59 11.67
N ILE A 558 2.80 -11.42 12.53
CA ILE A 558 1.42 -11.89 12.35
C ILE A 558 0.49 -10.78 12.83
N ILE A 559 -0.58 -10.53 12.10
CA ILE A 559 -1.57 -9.49 12.37
C ILE A 559 -2.98 -10.07 12.30
N ILE A 560 -3.91 -9.39 12.95
CA ILE A 560 -5.35 -9.62 12.81
C ILE A 560 -5.89 -8.49 11.94
N LEU A 561 -6.18 -8.79 10.68
CA LEU A 561 -6.60 -7.82 9.67
C LEU A 561 -8.14 -7.77 9.56
N PRO A 562 -8.79 -6.64 9.89
CA PRO A 562 -10.24 -6.51 9.73
C PRO A 562 -10.68 -6.58 8.26
N ASP A 563 -11.69 -7.39 7.95
CA ASP A 563 -12.29 -7.47 6.62
C ASP A 563 -13.49 -6.53 6.53
N HIS A 564 -13.27 -5.31 6.01
CA HIS A 564 -14.33 -4.31 5.88
C HIS A 564 -15.51 -4.74 5.00
N SER A 565 -15.30 -5.67 4.07
CA SER A 565 -16.37 -6.16 3.18
C SER A 565 -17.36 -7.07 3.90
N SER A 566 -16.98 -7.60 5.06
CA SER A 566 -17.80 -8.47 5.91
C SER A 566 -18.67 -7.72 6.92
N TYR A 567 -18.66 -6.38 6.90
CA TYR A 567 -19.45 -5.58 7.83
C TYR A 567 -20.93 -5.94 7.73
N SER A 568 -21.55 -6.19 8.88
CA SER A 568 -22.97 -6.52 9.00
C SER A 568 -23.61 -5.80 10.18
N GLU A 569 -24.89 -5.44 9.99
CA GLU A 569 -25.76 -4.90 11.04
C GLU A 569 -26.92 -5.87 11.24
N VAL A 570 -27.19 -6.25 12.49
CA VAL A 570 -28.22 -7.22 12.88
C VAL A 570 -29.17 -6.62 13.91
#